data_AF-A0A935EGK0-F1
#
_entry.id   AF-A0A935EGK0-F1
#
_cell.length_a   1.000
_cell.length_b   1.000
_cell.length_c   1.000
_cell.angle_alpha   90.00
_cell.angle_beta   90.00
_cell.angle_gamma   90.00
#
_symmetry.space_group_name_H-M   'P 1'
#
loop_
_entity.id
_entity.type
_entity.pdbx_description
1 polymer ?
#
loop_
_entity_poly.entity_id
_entity_poly.type
_entity_poly.pdbx_seq_one_letter_code
_entity_poly.pdbx_strand_id
1 'polypeptide(L)'
;MNCTHPLEFETLLGEQGEYLNRIGLLRPDASTREMIARTQLGYVERGDPSDLARRIGDLAARLPALAVVGGCCGTCDEHLELIARAVTRS
;
A
#
# COMPACT_ATOMS: atom_id res chain seq x y z
N MET A 1 -5.55 -3.28 5.76
CA MET A 1 -5.10 -4.14 4.64
C MET A 1 -3.60 -4.34 4.73
N ASN A 2 -3.11 -5.56 4.53
CA ASN A 2 -1.69 -5.92 4.70
C ASN A 2 -1.29 -7.03 3.71
N CYS A 3 0.00 -7.11 3.36
CA CYS A 3 0.60 -8.18 2.55
C CYS A 3 -0.07 -8.38 1.18
N THR A 4 -0.50 -7.26 0.58
CA THR A 4 -0.99 -7.22 -0.79
C THR A 4 -0.66 -5.86 -1.39
N HIS A 5 -0.32 -5.83 -2.67
CA HIS A 5 0.02 -4.58 -3.36
C HIS A 5 -1.26 -3.75 -3.65
N PRO A 6 -1.22 -2.40 -3.58
CA PRO A 6 -2.38 -1.55 -3.84
C PRO A 6 -3.12 -1.83 -5.16
N LEU A 7 -2.40 -2.18 -6.23
CA LEU A 7 -2.98 -2.55 -7.53
C LEU A 7 -4.12 -3.59 -7.44
N GLU A 8 -4.04 -4.53 -6.51
CA GLU A 8 -5.01 -5.62 -6.36
C GLU A 8 -6.35 -5.14 -5.80
N PHE A 9 -6.39 -3.98 -5.12
CA PHE A 9 -7.58 -3.54 -4.39
C PHE A 9 -7.94 -2.08 -4.57
N GLU A 10 -7.07 -1.22 -5.09
CA GLU A 10 -7.31 0.22 -5.24
C GLU A 10 -8.52 0.52 -6.13
N THR A 11 -8.80 -0.36 -7.09
CA THR A 11 -9.95 -0.31 -8.00
C THR A 11 -11.22 -0.88 -7.38
N LEU A 12 -11.09 -1.81 -6.43
CA LEU A 12 -12.19 -2.40 -5.67
C LEU A 12 -12.70 -1.47 -4.57
N LEU A 13 -11.78 -0.66 -4.01
CA LEU A 13 -12.16 0.48 -3.19
C LEU A 13 -12.87 1.46 -4.13
N GLY A 14 -14.18 1.53 -4.05
CA GLY A 14 -14.98 2.51 -4.79
C GLY A 14 -14.74 3.93 -4.28
N GLU A 15 -15.34 4.93 -4.92
CA GLU A 15 -15.25 6.32 -4.44
C GLU A 15 -16.10 6.56 -3.18
N GLN A 16 -17.13 5.74 -2.96
CA GLN A 16 -18.10 5.91 -1.89
C GLN A 16 -18.45 4.56 -1.28
N GLY A 17 -18.38 4.46 0.05
CA GLY A 17 -18.78 3.26 0.79
C GLY A 17 -18.49 3.43 2.27
N GLU A 18 -19.46 3.12 3.14
CA GLU A 18 -19.30 3.28 4.59
C GLU A 18 -18.10 2.48 5.15
N TYR A 19 -17.73 1.38 4.48
CA TYR A 19 -16.58 0.57 4.87
C TYR A 19 -15.24 1.33 4.76
N LEU A 20 -15.14 2.37 3.93
CA LEU A 20 -13.94 3.21 3.82
C LEU A 20 -13.65 3.94 5.15
N ASN A 21 -14.69 4.27 5.92
CA ASN A 21 -14.57 4.85 7.26
C ASN A 21 -14.05 3.86 8.32
N ARG A 22 -13.81 2.60 7.95
CA ARG A 22 -13.37 1.54 8.86
C ARG A 22 -11.96 1.03 8.56
N ILE A 23 -11.37 1.44 7.43
CA ILE A 23 -10.02 1.02 7.06
C ILE A 23 -9.01 1.92 7.78
N GLY A 24 -8.51 1.44 8.92
CA GLY A 24 -7.56 2.18 9.76
C GLY A 24 -6.08 1.91 9.51
N LEU A 25 -5.75 0.92 8.68
CA LEU A 25 -4.37 0.43 8.49
C LEU A 25 -4.08 0.05 7.04
N LEU A 26 -2.96 0.52 6.49
CA LEU A 26 -2.36 0.02 5.24
C LEU A 26 -0.90 -0.41 5.45
N ARG A 27 -0.58 -1.66 5.10
CA ARG A 27 0.78 -2.21 5.12
C ARG A 27 1.04 -3.08 3.89
N PRO A 28 1.14 -2.47 2.69
CA PRO A 28 1.23 -3.18 1.43
C PRO A 28 2.54 -3.95 1.24
N ASP A 29 2.52 -4.87 0.28
CA ASP A 29 3.75 -5.42 -0.31
C ASP A 29 4.34 -4.43 -1.33
N ALA A 30 5.64 -4.52 -1.56
CA ALA A 30 6.33 -3.64 -2.50
C ALA A 30 6.22 -4.09 -3.96
N SER A 31 6.22 -5.40 -4.22
CA SER A 31 6.12 -5.94 -5.58
C SER A 31 4.69 -5.90 -6.09
N THR A 32 4.53 -5.48 -7.34
CA THR A 32 3.27 -5.53 -8.09
C THR A 32 2.88 -6.94 -8.53
N ARG A 33 3.76 -7.94 -8.35
CA ARG A 33 3.45 -9.32 -8.71
C ARG A 33 2.30 -9.88 -7.89
N GLU A 34 1.44 -10.61 -8.57
CA GLU A 34 0.38 -11.40 -7.96
C GLU A 34 0.91 -12.33 -6.86
N MET A 35 0.09 -12.51 -5.82
CA MET A 35 0.48 -13.26 -4.62
C MET A 35 0.92 -14.70 -4.94
N ILE A 36 0.22 -15.40 -5.85
CA ILE A 36 0.54 -16.79 -6.21
C ILE A 36 1.91 -16.87 -6.88
N ALA A 37 2.17 -16.01 -7.88
CA ALA A 37 3.45 -15.97 -8.59
C ALA A 37 4.63 -15.69 -7.64
N ARG A 38 4.42 -14.87 -6.61
CA ARG A 38 5.46 -14.55 -5.62
C ARG A 38 5.90 -15.72 -4.76
N THR A 39 4.97 -16.60 -4.36
CA THR A 39 5.30 -17.76 -3.52
C THR A 39 6.26 -18.74 -4.20
N GLN A 40 6.41 -18.65 -5.53
CA GLN A 40 7.23 -19.54 -6.33
C GLN A 40 8.65 -19.01 -6.59
N LEU A 41 8.94 -17.74 -6.27
CA LEU A 41 10.21 -17.10 -6.65
C LEU A 41 11.40 -17.48 -5.77
N GLY A 42 11.16 -17.94 -4.53
CA GLY A 42 12.23 -18.22 -3.56
C GLY A 42 12.99 -16.98 -3.06
N TYR A 43 12.65 -15.77 -3.55
CA TYR A 43 13.17 -14.49 -3.07
C TYR A 43 12.05 -13.44 -3.04
N VAL A 44 12.28 -12.38 -2.26
CA VAL A 44 11.35 -11.25 -2.15
C VAL A 44 11.79 -10.15 -3.11
N GLU A 45 10.87 -9.71 -3.96
CA GLU A 45 11.12 -8.59 -4.87
C GLU A 45 11.00 -7.25 -4.17
N ARG A 46 11.92 -6.35 -4.53
CA ARG A 46 11.99 -5.01 -3.97
C ARG A 46 10.84 -4.10 -4.42
N GLY A 47 10.29 -4.29 -5.62
CA GLY A 47 9.27 -3.39 -6.16
C GLY A 47 9.79 -1.97 -6.48
N ASP A 48 8.87 -1.05 -6.74
CA ASP A 48 9.13 0.37 -7.00
C ASP A 48 8.69 1.24 -5.80
N PRO A 49 9.63 1.83 -5.05
CA PRO A 49 9.33 2.71 -3.93
C PRO A 49 8.45 3.92 -4.28
N SER A 50 8.66 4.53 -5.45
CA SER A 50 7.95 5.74 -5.86
C SER A 50 6.52 5.43 -6.28
N ASP A 51 6.32 4.34 -7.04
CA ASP A 51 4.97 3.91 -7.41
C ASP A 51 4.15 3.51 -6.18
N LEU A 52 4.76 2.75 -5.25
CA LEU A 52 4.08 2.35 -4.01
C LEU A 52 3.68 3.56 -3.17
N ALA A 53 4.58 4.53 -3.00
CA ALA A 53 4.32 5.74 -2.25
C ALA A 53 3.18 6.58 -2.85
N ARG A 54 3.20 6.79 -4.17
CA ARG A 54 2.14 7.52 -4.88
C ARG A 54 0.77 6.87 -4.65
N ARG A 55 0.67 5.55 -4.86
CA ARG A 55 -0.60 4.81 -4.68
C ARG A 55 -1.10 4.87 -3.24
N ILE A 56 -0.21 4.76 -2.26
CA ILE A 56 -0.57 4.86 -0.85
C ILE A 56 -1.01 6.28 -0.48
N GLY A 57 -0.39 7.31 -1.04
CA GLY A 57 -0.85 8.70 -0.91
C GLY A 57 -2.27 8.89 -1.46
N ASP A 58 -2.51 8.42 -2.68
CA ASP A 58 -3.83 8.48 -3.34
C ASP A 58 -4.91 7.75 -2.51
N LEU A 59 -4.58 6.60 -1.94
CA LEU A 59 -5.47 5.85 -1.04
C LEU A 59 -5.70 6.56 0.30
N ALA A 60 -4.64 7.11 0.91
CA ALA A 60 -4.75 7.81 2.19
C ALA A 60 -5.70 9.01 2.11
N ALA A 61 -5.72 9.72 0.98
CA ALA A 61 -6.64 10.82 0.74
C ALA A 61 -8.14 10.39 0.74
N ARG A 62 -8.42 9.11 0.50
CA ARG A 62 -9.76 8.52 0.40
C ARG A 62 -10.20 7.76 1.65
N LEU A 63 -9.28 7.54 2.61
CA LEU A 63 -9.51 6.71 3.80
C LEU A 63 -9.48 7.57 5.06
N PRO A 64 -10.61 8.17 5.48
CA PRO A 64 -10.64 9.16 6.55
C PRO A 64 -10.29 8.60 7.94
N ALA A 65 -10.41 7.29 8.14
CA ALA A 65 -10.06 6.62 9.39
C ALA A 65 -8.62 6.05 9.39
N LEU A 66 -7.85 6.26 8.32
CA LEU A 66 -6.50 5.71 8.21
C LEU A 66 -5.58 6.34 9.27
N ALA A 67 -5.18 5.53 10.24
CA ALA A 67 -4.34 5.95 11.36
C ALA A 67 -2.91 5.42 11.27
N VAL A 68 -2.71 4.30 10.56
CA VAL A 68 -1.42 3.63 10.49
C VAL A 68 -1.09 3.26 9.05
N VAL A 69 0.10 3.67 8.61
CA VAL A 69 0.66 3.33 7.30
C VAL A 69 2.04 2.74 7.52
N GLY A 70 2.38 1.68 6.79
CA GLY A 70 3.71 1.07 6.85
C GLY A 70 3.93 0.16 5.65
N GLY A 71 4.72 -0.90 5.84
CA GLY A 71 5.03 -1.87 4.78
C GLY A 71 4.97 -3.32 5.25
N CYS A 72 4.99 -4.22 4.28
CA CYS A 72 5.07 -5.67 4.45
C CYS A 72 6.22 -6.25 3.58
N CYS A 73 5.99 -7.30 2.81
CA CYS A 73 7.06 -7.98 2.08
C CYS A 73 7.67 -7.08 1.00
N GLY A 74 9.00 -7.03 0.94
CA GLY A 74 9.76 -6.27 -0.07
C GLY A 74 9.89 -4.78 0.23
N THR A 75 9.16 -4.26 1.20
CA THR A 75 9.30 -2.86 1.64
C THR A 75 10.59 -2.68 2.45
N CYS A 76 11.23 -1.53 2.27
CA CYS A 76 12.43 -1.12 3.00
C CYS A 76 12.29 0.33 3.49
N ASP A 77 13.33 0.84 4.13
CA ASP A 77 13.46 2.23 4.57
C ASP A 77 13.10 3.26 3.49
N GLU A 78 13.63 3.13 2.27
CA GLU A 78 13.30 4.03 1.14
C GLU A 78 11.78 4.06 0.85
N HIS A 79 11.12 2.91 0.87
CA HIS A 79 9.68 2.83 0.66
C HIS A 79 8.93 3.58 1.76
N LEU A 80 9.30 3.35 3.02
CA LEU A 80 8.65 3.97 4.18
C LEU A 80 8.86 5.48 4.20
N GLU A 81 10.03 5.96 3.82
CA GLU A 81 10.32 7.40 3.73
C GLU A 81 9.44 8.08 2.67
N LEU A 82 9.35 7.50 1.47
CA LEU A 82 8.51 8.06 0.40
C LEU A 82 7.03 7.97 0.75
N ILE A 83 6.58 6.86 1.34
CA ILE A 83 5.20 6.71 1.84
C ILE A 83 4.90 7.78 2.88
N ALA A 84 5.79 7.99 3.87
CA ALA A 84 5.59 8.99 4.91
C ALA A 84 5.44 10.39 4.31
N ARG A 85 6.27 10.76 3.33
CA ARG A 85 6.15 12.03 2.59
C ARG A 85 4.83 12.13 1.82
N ALA A 86 4.37 11.05 1.21
CA ALA A 86 3.14 11.05 0.41
C ALA A 86 1.86 11.16 1.26
N VAL A 87 1.87 10.65 2.50
CA VAL A 87 0.68 10.67 3.39
C VAL A 87 0.69 11.82 4.40
N THR A 88 1.83 12.46 4.63
CA THR A 88 1.92 13.64 5.50
C THR A 88 1.56 14.87 4.68
N ARG A 89 0.40 15.47 4.95
CA ARG A 89 0.00 16.74 4.33
C ARG A 89 0.92 17.86 4.83
N SER A 90 1.59 18.56 3.92
CA SER A 90 2.24 19.85 4.17
C SER A 90 1.22 20.96 4.41
#